data_AF-A0A0N5C009-F1
#
_entry.id   AF-A0A0N5C009-F1
#
_cell.length_a   1.000
_cell.length_b   1.000
_cell.length_c   1.000
_cell.angle_alpha   90.00
_cell.angle_beta   90.00
_cell.angle_gamma   90.00
#
_symmetry.space_group_name_H-M   'P 1'
#
loop_
_entity.id
_entity.type
_entity.pdbx_description
1 polymer ?
#
loop_
_entity_poly.entity_id
_entity_poly.type
_entity_poly.pdbx_seq_one_letter_code
_entity_poly.pdbx_strand_id
1 'polypeptide(L)'
;MEIDVSCNKKPGCIAKKILMYLGLIPTVKRKDRDDYIALNIMNIEYAYRTHYTKLFNVSLYTNYDFSSIGHFSDKYKSFLDRKTYTRKILSDNRVFLTGQEIRPVFSDLKWLDIVYCKSHRKPTVECRENGYPKSDGSKCECPTGYTGDTCEKLQFTGPLCPDGLININDSSGKHPLFFYSNANCTVKLTAPEGKKIRINVEALNCTSKNPCFENDCLQIKYSWDVINTGLCLCGTLQDSSLTSTRNITLIQYTGKNLRNYAFITYQVV
;
A
#
# COMPACT_ATOMS: atom_id res chain seq x y z
N MET A 1 2.34 12.63 -23.12
CA MET A 1 1.58 11.60 -22.39
C MET A 1 0.24 11.47 -23.09
N GLU A 2 0.10 10.53 -24.01
CA GLU A 2 -1.11 10.39 -24.84
C GLU A 2 -2.00 9.25 -24.30
N ILE A 3 -3.31 9.42 -24.37
CA ILE A 3 -4.27 8.34 -24.06
C ILE A 3 -4.53 7.58 -25.36
N ASP A 4 -3.72 6.55 -25.60
CA ASP A 4 -3.90 5.69 -26.77
C ASP A 4 -5.07 4.69 -26.59
N VAL A 5 -5.39 3.96 -27.67
CA VAL A 5 -6.46 2.94 -27.69
C VAL A 5 -6.24 1.84 -26.64
N SER A 6 -4.98 1.51 -26.32
CA SER A 6 -4.64 0.52 -25.30
C SER A 6 -4.96 1.02 -23.90
N CYS A 7 -4.64 2.28 -23.63
CA CYS A 7 -4.93 2.95 -22.36
C CYS A 7 -6.43 3.17 -22.16
N ASN A 8 -7.17 3.52 -23.22
CA ASN A 8 -8.62 3.74 -23.16
C ASN A 8 -9.41 2.52 -22.68
N LYS A 9 -8.85 1.31 -22.78
CA LYS A 9 -9.47 0.07 -22.29
C LYS A 9 -9.16 -0.23 -20.82
N LYS A 10 -8.34 0.59 -20.16
CA LYS A 10 -7.85 0.37 -18.79
C LYS A 10 -8.18 1.57 -17.90
N PRO A 11 -9.21 1.48 -17.04
CA PRO A 11 -9.61 2.58 -16.16
C PRO A 11 -8.46 3.15 -15.33
N GLY A 12 -7.56 2.31 -14.79
CA GLY A 12 -6.40 2.79 -14.04
C GLY A 12 -5.36 3.50 -14.92
N CYS A 13 -5.20 3.14 -16.19
CA CYS A 13 -4.32 3.88 -17.10
C CYS A 13 -4.86 5.30 -17.35
N ILE A 14 -6.18 5.44 -17.55
CA ILE A 14 -6.82 6.74 -17.70
C ILE A 14 -6.65 7.56 -16.41
N ALA A 15 -7.00 7.00 -15.26
CA ALA A 15 -6.88 7.66 -13.96
C ALA A 15 -5.44 8.13 -13.68
N LYS A 16 -4.44 7.30 -14.00
CA LYS A 16 -3.02 7.64 -13.90
C LYS A 16 -2.67 8.87 -14.71
N LYS A 17 -3.06 8.89 -15.99
CA LYS A 17 -2.77 10.02 -16.88
C LYS A 17 -3.48 11.29 -16.44
N ILE A 18 -4.73 11.19 -15.99
CA ILE A 18 -5.47 12.33 -15.42
C ILE A 18 -4.73 12.88 -14.20
N LEU A 19 -4.36 12.05 -13.23
CA LEU A 19 -3.65 12.50 -12.03
C LEU A 19 -2.29 13.10 -12.37
N MET A 20 -1.55 12.52 -13.32
CA MET A 20 -0.29 13.09 -13.80
C MET A 20 -0.47 14.45 -14.49
N TYR A 21 -1.58 14.65 -15.21
CA TYR A 21 -1.93 15.94 -15.82
C TYR A 21 -2.29 17.00 -14.76
N LEU A 22 -2.92 16.55 -13.67
CA LEU A 22 -3.14 17.35 -12.46
C LEU A 22 -1.85 17.54 -11.62
N GLY A 23 -0.70 17.04 -12.07
CA GLY A 23 0.60 17.30 -11.42
C GLY A 23 1.10 16.21 -10.47
N LEU A 24 0.43 15.05 -10.39
CA LEU A 24 0.98 13.90 -9.67
C LEU A 24 2.23 13.41 -10.39
N ILE A 25 3.40 13.64 -9.80
CA ILE A 25 4.66 13.21 -10.39
C ILE A 25 4.81 11.69 -10.29
N PRO A 26 5.51 11.03 -11.24
CA PRO A 26 5.90 9.64 -11.05
C PRO A 26 6.63 9.45 -9.73
N THR A 27 6.27 8.42 -8.97
CA THR A 27 6.85 8.18 -7.64
C THR A 27 8.36 7.97 -7.69
N VAL A 28 8.85 7.36 -8.79
CA VAL A 28 10.28 7.20 -9.07
C VAL A 28 11.01 8.49 -9.41
N LYS A 29 10.34 9.64 -9.56
CA LYS A 29 10.97 10.96 -9.77
C LYS A 29 10.99 11.82 -8.51
N ARG A 30 10.45 11.34 -7.38
CA ARG A 30 10.48 12.10 -6.13
C ARG A 30 11.93 12.32 -5.66
N LYS A 31 12.17 13.44 -4.99
CA LYS A 31 13.49 13.80 -4.44
C LYS A 31 14.00 12.81 -3.38
N ASP A 32 13.08 12.24 -2.60
CA ASP A 32 13.30 11.28 -1.51
C ASP A 32 13.31 9.81 -1.97
N ARG A 33 13.13 9.51 -3.27
CA ARG A 33 12.96 8.13 -3.74
C ARG A 33 14.11 7.20 -3.32
N ASP A 34 15.32 7.74 -3.20
CA ASP A 34 16.52 6.94 -2.97
C ASP A 34 16.55 6.37 -1.55
N ASP A 35 15.67 6.80 -0.64
CA ASP A 35 15.47 6.17 0.67
C ASP A 35 14.69 4.86 0.55
N TYR A 36 13.94 4.67 -0.55
CA TYR A 36 13.02 3.56 -0.76
C TYR A 36 13.46 2.59 -1.85
N ILE A 37 14.09 3.10 -2.91
CA ILE A 37 14.58 2.32 -4.06
C ILE A 37 16.06 2.60 -4.36
N ALA A 38 16.74 1.61 -4.93
CA ALA A 38 18.06 1.77 -5.55
C ALA A 38 17.91 1.66 -7.07
N LEU A 39 18.23 2.74 -7.79
CA LEU A 39 18.09 2.81 -9.25
C LEU A 39 19.25 2.10 -9.96
N ASN A 40 18.93 1.25 -10.93
CA ASN A 40 19.88 0.58 -11.82
C ASN A 40 19.86 1.28 -13.19
N ILE A 41 20.54 2.42 -13.30
CA ILE A 41 20.52 3.25 -14.53
C ILE A 41 20.99 2.51 -15.79
N MET A 42 21.86 1.52 -15.62
CA MET A 42 22.37 0.68 -16.72
C MET A 42 21.31 -0.27 -17.29
N ASN A 43 20.25 -0.57 -16.52
CA ASN A 43 19.14 -1.37 -16.99
C ASN A 43 18.04 -0.54 -17.66
N ILE A 44 18.18 0.79 -17.70
CA ILE A 44 17.19 1.70 -18.31
C ILE A 44 17.62 2.01 -19.74
N GLU A 45 16.70 1.86 -20.69
CA GLU A 45 16.89 2.29 -22.08
C GLU A 45 17.32 3.77 -22.12
N TYR A 46 18.38 4.07 -22.89
CA TYR A 46 19.03 5.38 -22.88
C TYR A 46 18.05 6.55 -23.09
N ALA A 47 17.12 6.41 -24.06
CA ALA A 47 16.11 7.40 -24.38
C ALA A 47 15.13 7.72 -23.23
N TYR A 48 15.01 6.82 -22.24
CA TYR A 48 14.05 6.93 -21.15
C TYR A 48 14.70 7.24 -19.79
N ARG A 49 16.02 7.45 -19.73
CA ARG A 49 16.70 7.81 -18.46
C ARG A 49 16.13 9.08 -17.82
N THR A 50 15.69 10.05 -18.63
CA THR A 50 15.06 11.29 -18.15
C THR A 50 13.72 11.06 -17.43
N HIS A 51 13.05 9.93 -17.67
CA HIS A 51 11.84 9.53 -16.94
C HIS A 51 12.13 9.19 -15.47
N TYR A 52 13.41 9.00 -15.14
CA TYR A 52 13.91 8.74 -13.79
C TYR A 52 14.74 9.91 -13.24
N THR A 53 14.75 11.09 -13.86
CA THR A 53 15.42 12.25 -13.26
C THR A 53 14.60 12.76 -12.08
N LYS A 54 15.23 12.93 -10.91
CA LYS A 54 14.57 13.47 -9.71
C LYS A 54 14.05 14.89 -9.96
N LEU A 55 12.90 15.21 -9.37
CA LEU A 55 12.31 16.55 -9.33
C LEU A 55 12.44 17.10 -7.92
N PHE A 56 13.24 18.16 -7.74
CA PHE A 56 13.52 18.75 -6.43
C PHE A 56 12.54 19.85 -6.03
N ASN A 57 11.99 20.58 -7.01
CA ASN A 57 11.09 21.72 -6.79
C ASN A 57 9.61 21.30 -6.76
N VAL A 58 9.33 20.11 -6.22
CA VAL A 58 7.97 19.58 -6.08
C VAL A 58 7.71 19.24 -4.62
N SER A 59 6.58 19.73 -4.09
CA SER A 59 6.12 19.44 -2.74
C SER A 59 5.69 17.98 -2.61
N LEU A 60 6.11 17.33 -1.53
CA LEU A 60 5.75 15.96 -1.20
C LEU A 60 4.64 15.97 -0.14
N TYR A 61 3.39 15.94 -0.57
CA TYR A 61 2.23 16.00 0.35
C TYR A 61 1.89 14.66 1.00
N THR A 62 2.40 13.57 0.43
CA THR A 62 2.20 12.19 0.91
C THR A 62 3.52 11.44 0.90
N ASN A 63 3.60 10.38 1.71
CA ASN A 63 4.78 9.54 1.81
C ASN A 63 4.95 8.62 0.59
N TYR A 64 6.09 7.93 0.53
CA TYR A 64 6.41 7.07 -0.60
C TYR A 64 5.55 5.79 -0.58
N ASP A 65 4.61 5.69 -1.51
CA ASP A 65 3.74 4.54 -1.66
C ASP A 65 4.12 3.72 -2.90
N PHE A 66 4.57 2.48 -2.69
CA PHE A 66 4.94 1.57 -3.78
C PHE A 66 3.74 1.20 -4.68
N SER A 67 2.52 1.27 -4.13
CA SER A 67 1.29 0.94 -4.84
C SER A 67 0.59 2.16 -5.45
N SER A 68 1.18 3.36 -5.31
CA SER A 68 0.75 4.56 -6.03
C SER A 68 0.56 4.27 -7.51
N ILE A 69 -0.53 4.78 -8.09
CA ILE A 69 -0.79 4.65 -9.53
C ILE A 69 0.27 5.39 -10.36
N GLY A 70 0.96 6.36 -9.75
CA GLY A 70 2.11 7.07 -10.31
C GLY A 70 3.43 6.29 -10.22
N HIS A 71 3.48 5.17 -9.50
CA HIS A 71 4.69 4.38 -9.38
C HIS A 71 4.91 3.53 -10.65
N PHE A 72 6.07 3.67 -11.28
CA PHE A 72 6.42 2.82 -12.44
C PHE A 72 6.69 1.39 -11.99
N SER A 73 6.44 0.39 -12.85
CA SER A 73 6.90 -0.97 -12.57
C SER A 73 8.43 -1.02 -12.51
N ASP A 74 8.98 -2.03 -11.84
CA ASP A 74 10.43 -2.24 -11.74
C ASP A 74 11.09 -2.61 -13.07
N LYS A 75 10.32 -2.73 -14.15
CA LYS A 75 10.76 -3.06 -15.51
C LYS A 75 10.42 -1.98 -16.54
N TYR A 76 9.89 -0.83 -16.11
CA TYR A 76 9.45 0.22 -17.02
C TYR A 76 10.63 0.76 -17.86
N LYS A 77 10.54 0.58 -19.19
CA LYS A 77 11.57 0.99 -20.17
C LYS A 77 12.94 0.38 -19.86
N SER A 78 12.91 -0.89 -19.50
CA SER A 78 14.10 -1.67 -19.20
C SER A 78 14.74 -2.28 -20.44
N PHE A 79 16.06 -2.43 -20.39
CA PHE A 79 16.77 -3.26 -21.34
C PHE A 79 16.61 -4.74 -20.96
N LEU A 80 16.18 -5.58 -21.92
CA LEU A 80 16.04 -7.04 -21.75
C LEU A 80 15.25 -7.46 -20.50
N ASP A 81 14.17 -6.75 -20.18
CA ASP A 81 13.28 -7.07 -19.06
C ASP A 81 13.98 -7.09 -17.68
N ARG A 82 15.11 -6.39 -17.56
CA ARG A 82 15.89 -6.27 -16.31
C ARG A 82 15.27 -5.24 -15.36
N LYS A 83 15.44 -5.46 -14.06
CA LYS A 83 14.93 -4.50 -13.07
C LYS A 83 15.65 -3.15 -13.14
N THR A 84 14.92 -2.08 -13.43
CA THR A 84 15.41 -0.69 -13.45
C THR A 84 15.65 -0.13 -12.06
N TYR A 85 15.09 -0.74 -11.02
CA TYR A 85 15.40 -0.45 -9.63
C TYR A 85 15.12 -1.66 -8.72
N THR A 86 15.67 -1.65 -7.51
CA THR A 86 15.35 -2.59 -6.43
C THR A 86 14.81 -1.84 -5.21
N ARG A 87 14.01 -2.50 -4.38
CA ARG A 87 13.48 -1.91 -3.13
C ARG A 87 14.48 -2.13 -1.99
N LYS A 88 14.60 -1.16 -1.08
CA LYS A 88 15.53 -1.23 0.06
C LYS A 88 14.98 -1.97 1.28
N ILE A 89 13.69 -1.82 1.60
CA ILE A 89 13.08 -2.31 2.86
C ILE A 89 12.36 -3.67 2.68
N LEU A 90 12.14 -4.11 1.45
CA LEU A 90 11.47 -5.38 1.11
C LEU A 90 12.21 -6.08 -0.05
N SER A 91 13.23 -6.87 0.30
CA SER A 91 14.11 -7.56 -0.65
C SER A 91 13.52 -8.85 -1.23
N ASP A 92 12.41 -9.35 -0.69
CA ASP A 92 11.75 -10.56 -1.20
C ASP A 92 11.33 -10.36 -2.67
N ASN A 93 12.01 -11.07 -3.57
CA ASN A 93 11.84 -10.93 -5.02
C ASN A 93 10.52 -11.55 -5.52
N ARG A 94 9.84 -12.34 -4.69
CA ARG A 94 8.53 -12.95 -4.97
C ARG A 94 7.38 -11.96 -4.82
N VAL A 95 7.65 -10.80 -4.23
CA VAL A 95 6.65 -9.78 -3.92
C VAL A 95 6.63 -8.71 -5.00
N PHE A 96 5.50 -8.55 -5.69
CA PHE A 96 5.29 -7.58 -6.76
C PHE A 96 4.33 -6.47 -6.30
N LEU A 97 4.79 -5.23 -6.13
CA LEU A 97 3.99 -4.12 -5.54
C LEU A 97 3.75 -2.93 -6.46
N THR A 98 4.61 -2.76 -7.46
CA THR A 98 4.76 -1.50 -8.20
C THR A 98 4.22 -1.61 -9.62
N GLY A 99 3.77 -0.49 -10.19
CA GLY A 99 3.32 -0.44 -11.58
C GLY A 99 1.88 -0.90 -11.79
N GLN A 100 1.06 -0.91 -10.73
CA GLN A 100 -0.35 -1.22 -10.84
C GLN A 100 -1.09 -0.17 -11.70
N GLU A 101 -2.02 -0.64 -12.52
CA GLU A 101 -2.94 0.21 -13.31
C GLU A 101 -4.40 -0.19 -13.04
N ILE A 102 -4.71 -0.50 -11.79
CA ILE A 102 -6.04 -0.90 -11.32
C ILE A 102 -6.83 0.35 -10.95
N ARG A 103 -6.38 1.13 -9.97
CA ARG A 103 -7.01 2.38 -9.51
C ARG A 103 -6.05 3.22 -8.64
N PRO A 104 -6.35 4.51 -8.40
CA PRO A 104 -5.62 5.30 -7.40
C PRO A 104 -5.74 4.66 -6.01
N VAL A 105 -4.65 4.68 -5.26
CA VAL A 105 -4.66 4.29 -3.84
C VAL A 105 -5.02 5.49 -2.97
N PHE A 106 -5.28 5.24 -1.68
CA PHE A 106 -5.67 6.30 -0.74
C PHE A 106 -4.66 7.45 -0.69
N SER A 107 -3.36 7.17 -0.78
CA SER A 107 -2.30 8.19 -0.83
C SER A 107 -2.35 9.07 -2.09
N ASP A 108 -2.74 8.52 -3.25
CA ASP A 108 -2.93 9.30 -4.48
C ASP A 108 -4.14 10.26 -4.35
N LEU A 109 -5.24 9.76 -3.79
CA LEU A 109 -6.46 10.56 -3.61
C LEU A 109 -6.30 11.61 -2.50
N LYS A 110 -5.58 11.27 -1.42
CA LYS A 110 -5.25 12.23 -0.36
C LYS A 110 -4.29 13.32 -0.86
N TRP A 111 -3.35 12.98 -1.74
CA TRP A 111 -2.54 13.99 -2.43
C TRP A 111 -3.45 14.96 -3.21
N LEU A 112 -4.40 14.44 -4.00
CA LEU A 112 -5.33 15.26 -4.78
C LEU A 112 -6.16 16.18 -3.88
N ASP A 113 -6.66 15.64 -2.76
CA ASP A 113 -7.43 16.38 -1.76
C ASP A 113 -6.63 17.55 -1.15
N ILE A 114 -5.37 17.29 -0.76
CA ILE A 114 -4.50 18.30 -0.17
C ILE A 114 -4.21 19.43 -1.17
N VAL A 115 -3.95 19.08 -2.44
CA VAL A 115 -3.56 20.04 -3.48
C VAL A 115 -4.76 20.88 -3.95
N TYR A 116 -5.93 20.27 -4.12
CA TYR A 116 -7.05 20.91 -4.84
C TYR A 116 -8.30 21.15 -4.02
N CYS A 117 -8.52 20.43 -2.90
CA CYS A 117 -9.82 20.46 -2.21
C CYS A 117 -9.72 21.11 -0.82
N LYS A 118 -8.61 20.93 -0.10
CA LYS A 118 -8.46 21.32 1.31
C LYS A 118 -8.75 22.80 1.57
N SER A 119 -8.34 23.70 0.67
CA SER A 119 -8.55 25.15 0.80
C SER A 119 -9.98 25.60 0.49
N HIS A 120 -10.78 24.78 -0.18
CA HIS A 120 -12.09 25.17 -0.72
C HIS A 120 -13.27 24.67 0.12
N ARG A 121 -13.00 24.01 1.25
CA ARG A 121 -14.04 23.41 2.09
C ARG A 121 -13.88 23.74 3.57
N LYS A 122 -15.01 23.74 4.26
CA LYS A 122 -15.10 23.82 5.73
C LYS A 122 -15.79 22.56 6.21
N PRO A 123 -15.04 21.49 6.52
CA PRO A 123 -15.64 20.22 6.92
C PRO A 123 -16.34 20.36 8.27
N THR A 124 -17.44 19.64 8.47
CA THR A 124 -18.15 19.55 9.75
C THR A 124 -17.74 18.31 10.54
N VAL A 125 -17.00 17.39 9.91
CA VAL A 125 -16.49 16.15 10.49
C VAL A 125 -14.99 16.21 10.77
N GLU A 126 -14.57 15.60 11.88
CA GLU A 126 -13.16 15.34 12.20
C GLU A 126 -12.81 13.90 11.82
N CYS A 127 -11.82 13.72 10.93
CA CYS A 127 -11.40 12.39 10.47
C CYS A 127 -10.28 11.80 11.31
N ARG A 128 -10.49 10.57 11.80
CA ARG A 128 -9.48 9.77 12.52
C ARG A 128 -8.55 9.04 11.56
N GLU A 129 -7.47 8.48 12.11
CA GLU A 129 -6.53 7.57 11.42
C GLU A 129 -5.93 8.14 10.12
N ASN A 130 -5.83 9.47 10.02
CA ASN A 130 -5.42 10.18 8.82
C ASN A 130 -6.37 10.04 7.62
N GLY A 131 -7.68 9.91 7.86
CA GLY A 131 -8.71 10.18 6.87
C GLY A 131 -8.66 11.61 6.32
N TYR A 132 -9.51 11.91 5.35
CA TYR A 132 -9.82 13.28 4.93
C TYR A 132 -11.32 13.41 4.64
N PRO A 133 -11.94 14.59 4.87
CA PRO A 133 -13.36 14.76 4.58
C PRO A 133 -13.71 14.42 3.13
N LYS A 134 -14.94 14.00 2.87
CA LYS A 134 -15.49 13.92 1.51
C LYS A 134 -15.85 15.30 0.99
N SER A 135 -16.27 15.39 -0.27
CA SER A 135 -16.61 16.66 -0.92
C SER A 135 -17.74 17.42 -0.21
N ASP A 136 -18.69 16.70 0.41
CA ASP A 136 -19.79 17.28 1.18
C ASP A 136 -19.36 17.72 2.60
N GLY A 137 -18.15 17.35 3.04
CA GLY A 137 -17.61 17.68 4.35
C GLY A 137 -18.28 16.98 5.53
N SER A 138 -19.25 16.08 5.30
CA SER A 138 -20.08 15.47 6.33
C SER A 138 -19.56 14.11 6.82
N LYS A 139 -18.78 13.43 5.98
CA LYS A 139 -18.18 12.13 6.24
C LYS A 139 -16.73 12.11 5.82
N CYS A 140 -15.98 11.13 6.31
CA CYS A 140 -14.59 10.94 5.94
C CYS A 140 -14.43 9.92 4.80
N GLU A 141 -13.45 10.16 3.94
CA GLU A 141 -12.79 9.14 3.15
C GLU A 141 -11.69 8.50 4.00
N CYS A 142 -11.75 7.18 4.13
CA CYS A 142 -10.94 6.45 5.11
C CYS A 142 -9.78 5.72 4.44
N PRO A 143 -8.60 5.66 5.10
CA PRO A 143 -7.53 4.80 4.65
C PRO A 143 -7.98 3.34 4.65
N THR A 144 -7.46 2.55 3.70
CA THR A 144 -7.75 1.11 3.59
C THR A 144 -7.59 0.40 4.93
N GLY A 145 -8.60 -0.40 5.32
CA GLY A 145 -8.66 -1.06 6.62
C GLY A 145 -9.46 -0.31 7.69
N TYR A 146 -9.87 0.94 7.43
CA TYR A 146 -10.77 1.72 8.30
C TYR A 146 -12.07 2.09 7.59
N THR A 147 -13.12 2.32 8.36
CA THR A 147 -14.46 2.69 7.91
C THR A 147 -15.21 3.49 8.98
N GLY A 148 -16.46 3.85 8.72
CA GLY A 148 -17.26 4.74 9.56
C GLY A 148 -17.23 6.17 9.07
N ASP A 149 -18.13 6.99 9.61
CA ASP A 149 -18.25 8.39 9.18
C ASP A 149 -17.02 9.21 9.60
N THR A 150 -16.26 8.76 10.62
CA THR A 150 -15.03 9.40 11.11
C THR A 150 -13.78 8.54 10.98
N CYS A 151 -13.84 7.38 10.29
CA CYS A 151 -12.74 6.41 10.14
C CYS A 151 -12.28 5.74 11.45
N GLU A 152 -13.18 5.64 12.43
CA GLU A 152 -12.91 5.06 13.75
C GLU A 152 -13.08 3.55 13.81
N LYS A 153 -13.79 2.96 12.85
CA LYS A 153 -14.12 1.53 12.82
C LYS A 153 -13.14 0.78 11.93
N LEU A 154 -12.88 -0.48 12.24
CA LEU A 154 -12.16 -1.36 11.33
C LEU A 154 -13.06 -1.82 10.19
N GLN A 155 -12.50 -1.83 8.98
CA GLN A 155 -13.14 -2.46 7.83
C GLN A 155 -13.12 -3.98 7.98
N PHE A 156 -14.08 -4.71 7.42
CA PHE A 156 -14.07 -6.17 7.36
C PHE A 156 -13.93 -6.89 8.72
N THR A 157 -15.05 -6.99 9.41
CA THR A 157 -15.22 -7.79 10.62
C THR A 157 -16.22 -8.90 10.34
N GLY A 158 -16.08 -10.06 10.98
CA GLY A 158 -17.03 -11.14 10.80
C GLY A 158 -16.73 -12.36 11.68
N PRO A 159 -17.64 -13.34 11.73
CA PRO A 159 -17.53 -14.50 12.61
C PRO A 159 -16.37 -15.45 12.26
N LEU A 160 -15.86 -15.38 11.02
CA LEU A 160 -14.69 -16.15 10.57
C LEU A 160 -13.37 -15.41 10.81
N CYS A 161 -13.42 -14.19 11.34
CA CYS A 161 -12.24 -13.38 11.58
C CYS A 161 -11.71 -13.60 12.99
N PRO A 162 -10.38 -13.55 13.18
CA PRO A 162 -9.79 -13.35 14.49
C PRO A 162 -10.30 -12.06 15.14
N ASP A 163 -10.00 -11.89 16.43
CA ASP A 163 -10.24 -10.63 17.14
C ASP A 163 -9.63 -9.45 16.37
N GLY A 164 -10.48 -8.47 16.04
CA GLY A 164 -10.06 -7.33 15.23
C GLY A 164 -9.10 -6.38 15.95
N LEU A 165 -9.10 -6.39 17.29
CA LEU A 165 -8.25 -5.53 18.12
C LEU A 165 -7.43 -6.41 19.07
N ILE A 166 -6.13 -6.51 18.83
CA ILE A 166 -5.23 -7.34 19.64
C ILE A 166 -4.16 -6.46 20.29
N ASN A 167 -4.19 -6.41 21.63
CA ASN A 167 -3.15 -5.77 22.43
C ASN A 167 -2.12 -6.82 22.85
N ILE A 168 -0.88 -6.65 22.41
CA ILE A 168 0.22 -7.59 22.65
C ILE A 168 0.85 -7.27 24.01
N ASN A 169 0.25 -7.79 25.07
CA ASN A 169 0.74 -7.57 26.44
C ASN A 169 1.99 -8.42 26.73
N ASP A 170 2.02 -9.64 26.21
CA ASP A 170 3.16 -10.54 26.34
C ASP A 170 4.18 -10.27 25.23
N SER A 171 5.33 -9.70 25.61
CA SER A 171 6.45 -9.47 24.69
C SER A 171 7.30 -10.73 24.46
N SER A 172 6.98 -11.84 25.12
CA SER A 172 7.67 -13.11 24.94
C SER A 172 7.00 -13.98 23.87
N GLY A 173 7.82 -14.66 23.06
CA GLY A 173 7.36 -15.65 22.09
C GLY A 173 6.78 -15.11 20.78
N LYS A 174 6.36 -16.06 19.93
CA LYS A 174 5.66 -15.83 18.66
C LYS A 174 4.20 -16.17 18.85
N HIS A 175 3.32 -15.27 18.45
CA HIS A 175 1.88 -15.44 18.54
C HIS A 175 1.30 -15.74 17.15
N PRO A 176 0.52 -16.81 16.99
CA PRO A 176 -0.09 -17.14 15.70
C PRO A 176 -1.29 -16.24 15.37
N LEU A 177 -1.48 -15.97 14.09
CA LEU A 177 -2.64 -15.32 13.50
C LEU A 177 -3.02 -16.04 12.21
N PHE A 178 -4.19 -16.65 12.20
CA PHE A 178 -4.64 -17.48 11.09
C PHE A 178 -5.83 -16.85 10.38
N PHE A 179 -5.73 -16.77 9.05
CA PHE A 179 -6.82 -16.44 8.17
C PHE A 179 -7.05 -17.57 7.18
N TYR A 180 -8.31 -17.88 6.89
CA TYR A 180 -8.68 -18.97 6.01
C TYR A 180 -10.01 -18.69 5.31
N SER A 181 -10.28 -19.47 4.27
CA SER A 181 -11.54 -19.49 3.54
C SER A 181 -11.86 -18.17 2.80
N ASN A 182 -13.09 -18.07 2.30
CA ASN A 182 -13.67 -16.86 1.74
C ASN A 182 -14.12 -15.94 2.88
N ALA A 183 -13.18 -15.16 3.40
CA ALA A 183 -13.41 -14.20 4.46
C ALA A 183 -12.63 -12.92 4.19
N ASN A 184 -13.20 -11.80 4.62
CA ASN A 184 -12.52 -10.52 4.67
C ASN A 184 -12.37 -10.15 6.13
N CYS A 185 -11.14 -9.94 6.57
CA CYS A 185 -10.82 -9.70 7.97
C CYS A 185 -9.80 -8.60 8.11
N THR A 186 -9.98 -7.71 9.09
CA THR A 186 -8.95 -6.74 9.48
C THR A 186 -8.64 -6.90 10.96
N VAL A 187 -7.34 -6.97 11.26
CA VAL A 187 -6.79 -7.10 12.61
C VAL A 187 -5.81 -5.96 12.84
N LYS A 188 -6.02 -5.19 13.91
CA LYS A 188 -5.11 -4.16 14.41
C LYS A 188 -4.32 -4.74 15.58
N LEU A 189 -3.02 -4.90 15.37
CA LEU A 189 -2.08 -5.28 16.41
C LEU A 189 -1.53 -4.02 17.08
N THR A 190 -1.54 -3.99 18.41
CA THR A 190 -0.98 -2.90 19.22
C THR A 190 -0.02 -3.45 20.25
N ALA A 191 1.26 -3.11 20.12
CA ALA A 191 2.32 -3.42 21.09
C ALA A 191 2.53 -2.24 22.06
N PRO A 192 3.27 -2.43 23.17
CA PRO A 192 3.64 -1.35 24.07
C PRO A 192 4.36 -0.21 23.34
N GLU A 193 4.23 1.00 23.87
CA GLU A 193 4.86 2.19 23.29
C GLU A 193 6.38 2.04 23.16
N GLY A 194 6.96 2.58 22.08
CA GLY A 194 8.39 2.46 21.77
C GLY A 194 8.83 1.11 21.20
N LYS A 195 7.96 0.09 21.18
CA LYS A 195 8.24 -1.22 20.58
C LYS A 195 7.85 -1.28 19.10
N LYS A 196 8.33 -2.32 18.42
CA LYS A 196 7.95 -2.67 17.05
C LYS A 196 7.34 -4.07 17.03
N ILE A 197 6.72 -4.42 15.92
CA ILE A 197 6.08 -5.72 15.71
C ILE A 197 6.76 -6.37 14.51
N ARG A 198 7.41 -7.51 14.74
CA ARG A 198 7.88 -8.36 13.66
C ARG A 198 6.73 -9.26 13.22
N ILE A 199 6.50 -9.32 11.92
CA ILE A 199 5.43 -10.10 11.29
C ILE A 199 6.09 -11.06 10.32
N ASN A 200 5.84 -12.35 10.51
CA ASN A 200 6.32 -13.42 9.64
C ASN A 200 5.10 -14.05 8.97
N VAL A 201 5.05 -13.99 7.65
CA VAL A 201 4.09 -14.74 6.83
C VAL A 201 4.69 -16.12 6.61
N GLU A 202 4.20 -17.10 7.36
CA GLU A 202 4.68 -18.47 7.33
C GLU A 202 4.20 -19.16 6.06
N ALA A 203 2.92 -19.02 5.73
CA ALA A 203 2.34 -19.52 4.50
C ALA A 203 1.20 -18.64 4.02
N LEU A 204 1.18 -18.36 2.72
CA LEU A 204 0.13 -17.63 2.02
C LEU A 204 -0.28 -18.46 0.82
N ASN A 205 -1.59 -18.61 0.60
CA ASN A 205 -2.10 -19.20 -0.61
C ASN A 205 -3.37 -18.48 -1.07
N CYS A 206 -3.24 -17.80 -2.21
CA CYS A 206 -4.30 -17.07 -2.87
C CYS A 206 -4.04 -17.05 -4.39
N THR A 207 -4.95 -16.44 -5.15
CA THR A 207 -4.73 -16.20 -6.58
C THR A 207 -3.50 -15.31 -6.79
N SER A 208 -2.60 -15.75 -7.67
CA SER A 208 -1.42 -14.96 -8.05
C SER A 208 -1.82 -13.84 -9.00
N LYS A 209 -1.23 -12.66 -8.78
CA LYS A 209 -1.38 -11.48 -9.63
C LYS A 209 -0.05 -10.72 -9.67
N ASN A 210 0.13 -9.94 -10.74
CA ASN A 210 1.31 -9.09 -10.89
C ASN A 210 0.92 -7.69 -11.41
N PRO A 211 1.07 -6.64 -10.59
CA PRO A 211 1.45 -6.67 -9.17
C PRO A 211 0.31 -7.20 -8.27
N CYS A 212 0.64 -7.60 -7.05
CA CYS A 212 -0.35 -7.77 -5.98
C CYS A 212 -0.86 -6.39 -5.55
N PHE A 213 -2.17 -6.29 -5.27
CA PHE A 213 -2.79 -5.03 -4.87
C PHE A 213 -3.73 -5.21 -3.67
N GLU A 214 -4.35 -4.12 -3.24
CA GLU A 214 -5.35 -4.14 -2.16
C GLU A 214 -6.45 -5.18 -2.45
N ASN A 215 -6.87 -5.92 -1.42
CA ASN A 215 -7.88 -6.99 -1.49
C ASN A 215 -7.52 -8.19 -2.39
N ASP A 216 -6.23 -8.43 -2.68
CA ASP A 216 -5.80 -9.60 -3.46
C ASP A 216 -5.39 -10.82 -2.63
N CYS A 217 -5.03 -10.64 -1.36
CA CYS A 217 -5.01 -11.72 -0.37
C CYS A 217 -4.69 -11.17 1.02
N LEU A 218 -3.50 -10.58 1.18
CA LEU A 218 -2.98 -10.12 2.47
C LEU A 218 -2.34 -8.75 2.29
N GLN A 219 -2.75 -7.80 3.12
CA GLN A 219 -2.20 -6.45 3.18
C GLN A 219 -1.70 -6.18 4.59
N ILE A 220 -0.44 -5.76 4.71
CA ILE A 220 0.19 -5.46 5.99
C ILE A 220 0.62 -3.99 5.98
N LYS A 221 -0.02 -3.15 6.80
CA LYS A 221 0.40 -1.77 7.06
C LYS A 221 1.36 -1.75 8.23
N TYR A 222 2.63 -1.58 7.90
CA TYR A 222 3.75 -1.69 8.86
C TYR A 222 4.48 -0.36 9.10
N SER A 223 4.14 0.69 8.35
CA SER A 223 4.74 2.02 8.47
C SER A 223 4.02 2.88 9.51
N TRP A 224 4.66 3.97 9.97
CA TRP A 224 4.03 5.06 10.71
C TRP A 224 2.84 5.65 9.95
N ASP A 225 2.94 5.68 8.63
CA ASP A 225 1.94 6.26 7.76
C ASP A 225 0.85 5.26 7.43
N VAL A 226 -0.23 5.33 8.21
CA VAL A 226 -1.47 4.56 7.97
C VAL A 226 -2.12 4.89 6.62
N ILE A 227 -1.74 6.01 6.01
CA ILE A 227 -2.15 6.47 4.67
C ILE A 227 -1.61 5.53 3.59
N ASN A 228 -0.39 5.01 3.73
CA ASN A 228 0.23 4.19 2.70
C ASN A 228 -0.48 2.84 2.59
N THR A 229 -0.53 2.29 1.37
CA THR A 229 -1.08 0.97 1.12
C THR A 229 -0.35 -0.12 1.92
N GLY A 230 0.96 -0.01 2.11
CA GLY A 230 1.75 -1.01 2.84
C GLY A 230 2.16 -2.18 1.94
N LEU A 231 2.30 -3.38 2.52
CA LEU A 231 2.74 -4.58 1.80
C LEU A 231 1.54 -5.41 1.36
N CYS A 232 1.26 -5.45 0.07
CA CYS A 232 0.28 -6.36 -0.52
C CYS A 232 0.95 -7.66 -1.01
N LEU A 233 0.44 -8.80 -0.54
CA LEU A 233 0.91 -10.14 -0.89
C LEU A 233 -0.25 -10.93 -1.50
N CYS A 234 0.06 -11.77 -2.48
CA CYS A 234 -0.87 -12.63 -3.19
C CYS A 234 -0.13 -13.83 -3.80
N GLY A 235 -0.84 -14.78 -4.41
CA GLY A 235 -0.24 -16.03 -4.89
C GLY A 235 0.12 -16.99 -3.76
N THR A 236 1.16 -17.79 -4.00
CA THR A 236 1.71 -18.73 -3.02
C THR A 236 3.06 -18.20 -2.52
N LEU A 237 3.17 -17.95 -1.21
CA LEU A 237 4.37 -17.39 -0.58
C LEU A 237 4.62 -18.09 0.75
N GLN A 238 5.88 -18.30 1.10
CA GLN A 238 6.31 -18.88 2.38
C GLN A 238 7.52 -18.11 2.91
N ASP A 239 7.66 -18.06 4.23
CA ASP A 239 8.84 -17.51 4.92
C ASP A 239 9.19 -16.08 4.48
N SER A 240 8.19 -15.19 4.47
CA SER A 240 8.43 -13.76 4.27
C SER A 240 8.28 -13.03 5.58
N SER A 241 9.16 -12.07 5.89
CA SER A 241 9.05 -11.32 7.14
C SER A 241 9.34 -9.85 6.96
N LEU A 242 8.74 -9.05 7.83
CA LEU A 242 8.97 -7.61 7.92
C LEU A 242 8.86 -7.17 9.38
N THR A 243 9.45 -6.02 9.68
CA THR A 243 9.30 -5.38 11.00
C THR A 243 8.62 -4.04 10.81
N SER A 244 7.61 -3.75 11.62
CA SER A 244 6.94 -2.47 11.61
C SER A 244 7.87 -1.34 12.07
N THR A 245 7.58 -0.12 11.63
CA THR A 245 8.33 1.06 12.07
C THR A 245 7.82 1.63 13.39
N ARG A 246 6.66 1.15 13.87
CA ARG A 246 6.03 1.55 15.13
C ARG A 246 5.31 0.39 15.84
N ASN A 247 4.73 0.67 16.99
CA ASN A 247 4.04 -0.30 17.85
C ASN A 247 2.63 -0.69 17.36
N ILE A 248 2.17 -0.21 16.21
CA ILE A 248 0.85 -0.52 15.66
C ILE A 248 1.01 -1.00 14.21
N THR A 249 0.35 -2.12 13.90
CA THR A 249 0.25 -2.68 12.55
C THR A 249 -1.20 -3.02 12.24
N LEU A 250 -1.64 -2.74 11.02
CA LEU A 250 -2.92 -3.23 10.51
C LEU A 250 -2.68 -4.37 9.51
N ILE A 251 -3.36 -5.50 9.71
CA ILE A 251 -3.29 -6.68 8.85
C ILE A 251 -4.68 -6.90 8.28
N GLN A 252 -4.81 -6.93 6.96
CA GLN A 252 -6.07 -7.17 6.27
C GLN A 252 -5.95 -8.39 5.36
N TYR A 253 -6.87 -9.34 5.53
CA TYR A 253 -7.01 -10.54 4.71
C TYR A 253 -8.27 -10.43 3.83
N THR A 254 -8.18 -10.88 2.58
CA THR A 254 -9.29 -10.99 1.64
C THR A 254 -9.16 -12.30 0.87
N GLY A 255 -9.76 -13.35 1.42
CA GLY A 255 -9.91 -14.63 0.75
C GLY A 255 -11.10 -14.61 -0.21
N LYS A 256 -10.94 -15.18 -1.41
CA LYS A 256 -11.98 -15.24 -2.46
C LYS A 256 -12.57 -16.63 -2.62
N ASN A 257 -11.92 -17.65 -2.05
CA ASN A 257 -12.24 -19.07 -2.22
C ASN A 257 -11.97 -19.82 -0.90
N LEU A 258 -12.63 -20.97 -0.71
CA LEU A 258 -12.49 -21.79 0.50
C LEU A 258 -11.06 -22.31 0.75
N ARG A 259 -10.22 -22.36 -0.28
CA ARG A 259 -8.81 -22.82 -0.20
C ARG A 259 -7.82 -21.70 0.07
N ASN A 260 -8.28 -20.46 0.15
CA ASN A 260 -7.39 -19.34 0.45
C ASN A 260 -7.03 -19.34 1.93
N TYR A 261 -5.80 -18.96 2.24
CA TYR A 261 -5.33 -18.80 3.60
C TYR A 261 -4.13 -17.87 3.70
N ALA A 262 -3.94 -17.32 4.89
CA ALA A 262 -2.73 -16.62 5.31
C ALA A 262 -2.42 -17.01 6.76
N PHE A 263 -1.30 -17.68 6.97
CA PHE A 263 -0.80 -18.07 8.28
C PHE A 263 0.38 -17.18 8.64
N ILE A 264 0.25 -16.50 9.76
CA ILE A 264 1.16 -15.44 10.19
C ILE A 264 1.55 -15.72 11.63
N THR A 265 2.81 -15.43 11.96
CA THR A 265 3.21 -15.21 13.35
C THR A 265 3.66 -13.78 13.57
N TYR A 266 3.34 -13.22 14.73
CA TYR A 266 3.77 -11.89 15.14
C TYR A 266 4.45 -11.92 16.52
N GLN A 267 5.40 -11.02 16.73
CA GLN A 267 6.11 -10.88 18.01
C GLN A 267 6.56 -9.43 18.21
N VAL A 268 6.64 -9.01 19.47
CA VAL A 268 7.20 -7.70 19.83
C VAL A 268 8.73 -7.73 19.66
N VAL A 269 9.31 -6.67 19.12
CA VAL A 269 10.76 -6.47 18.98
C VAL A 269 11.18 -5.07 19.40
#